data_AF-A0A2D6CP58-F1
#
_entry.id   AF-A0A2D6CP58-F1
#
_cell.length_a   1.000
_cell.length_b   1.000
_cell.length_c   1.000
_cell.angle_alpha   90.00
_cell.angle_beta   90.00
_cell.angle_gamma   90.00
#
_symmetry.space_group_name_H-M   'P 1'
#
loop_
_entity.id
_entity.type
_entity.pdbx_description
1 polymer ?
#
loop_
_entity_poly.entity_id
_entity_poly.type
_entity_poly.pdbx_seq_one_letter_code
_entity_poly.pdbx_strand_id
1 'polypeptide(L)'
;MITKVILTMVKSMGDAGADMLIIHEETLPKLNDETARLLRRCYAPLWNSAKFYELSPLLMLGQWLPENADRLAKIADEIIFPTGSLPDNQRKIKRLSLSLPVSLLEKEPQEIQNFLEQQEVLNIARESRLFLLSTDVEIPSGIHKESLIRGVQTIKDAINQVLPH
;
A
#
# COMPACT_ATOMS: atom_id res chain seq x y z
N MET A 1 13.61 18.04 11.66
CA MET A 1 12.49 18.97 11.96
C MET A 1 11.17 18.37 11.49
N ILE A 2 11.09 17.88 10.24
CA ILE A 2 9.90 17.22 9.65
C ILE A 2 9.40 16.01 10.48
N THR A 3 10.28 15.10 10.90
CA THR A 3 9.87 13.93 11.71
C THR A 3 9.12 14.27 12.99
N LYS A 4 9.47 15.37 13.67
CA LYS A 4 8.76 15.81 14.89
C LYS A 4 7.37 16.33 14.57
N VAL A 5 7.19 17.01 13.44
CA VAL A 5 5.89 17.49 12.98
C VAL A 5 4.99 16.30 12.64
N ILE A 6 5.51 15.34 11.88
CA ILE A 6 4.76 14.11 11.54
C ILE A 6 4.43 13.32 12.81
N LEU A 7 5.34 13.22 13.78
CA LEU A 7 5.08 12.57 15.05
C LEU A 7 3.88 13.17 15.80
N THR A 8 3.79 14.51 15.84
CA THR A 8 2.63 15.19 16.42
C THR A 8 1.35 14.87 15.65
N MET A 9 1.40 14.79 14.32
CA MET A 9 0.25 14.38 13.50
C MET A 9 -0.16 12.94 13.80
N VAL A 10 0.78 12.00 13.92
CA VAL A 10 0.51 10.60 14.28
C VAL A 10 -0.19 10.52 15.63
N LYS A 11 0.27 11.30 16.61
CA LYS A 11 -0.41 11.41 17.90
C LYS A 11 -1.84 11.91 17.73
N SER A 12 -2.05 13.02 17.02
CA SER A 12 -3.40 13.58 16.83
C SER A 12 -4.34 12.61 16.10
N MET A 13 -3.84 11.84 15.13
CA MET A 13 -4.62 10.80 14.44
C MET A 13 -4.99 9.66 15.38
N GLY A 14 -4.05 9.23 16.22
CA GLY A 14 -4.29 8.24 17.27
C GLY A 14 -5.33 8.70 18.30
N ASP A 15 -5.17 9.91 18.82
CA ASP A 15 -6.11 10.52 19.77
C ASP A 15 -7.52 10.70 19.16
N ALA A 16 -7.60 10.90 17.84
CA ALA A 16 -8.87 10.99 17.09
C ALA A 16 -9.51 9.62 16.78
N GLY A 17 -8.83 8.51 17.07
CA GLY A 17 -9.34 7.16 16.84
C GLY A 17 -9.24 6.70 15.38
N ALA A 18 -8.22 7.14 14.64
CA ALA A 18 -7.91 6.52 13.34
C ALA A 18 -7.53 5.04 13.52
N ASP A 19 -7.70 4.21 12.49
CA ASP A 19 -7.32 2.78 12.55
C ASP A 19 -5.97 2.49 11.86
N MET A 20 -5.55 3.37 10.94
CA MET A 20 -4.44 3.12 10.02
C MET A 20 -3.64 4.38 9.74
N LEU A 21 -2.32 4.22 9.61
CA LEU A 21 -1.38 5.24 9.16
C LEU A 21 -0.65 4.74 7.92
N ILE A 22 -0.85 5.40 6.78
CA ILE A 22 -0.10 5.13 5.57
C ILE A 22 0.86 6.30 5.32
N ILE A 23 2.16 6.00 5.23
CA ILE A 23 3.16 6.97 4.76
C ILE A 23 3.51 6.59 3.32
N HIS A 24 3.27 7.50 2.38
CA HIS A 24 3.57 7.29 0.97
C HIS A 24 4.93 7.89 0.60
N GLU A 25 5.85 7.02 0.18
CA GLU A 25 7.11 7.41 -0.44
C GLU A 25 6.95 7.35 -1.96
N GLU A 26 6.66 8.49 -2.58
CA GLU A 26 6.47 8.61 -4.03
C GLU A 26 7.71 8.13 -4.80
N THR A 27 8.90 8.49 -4.30
CA THR A 27 10.17 8.06 -4.88
C THR A 27 11.14 7.65 -3.78
N LEU A 28 11.47 6.36 -3.74
CA LEU A 28 12.49 5.85 -2.84
C LEU A 28 13.79 5.63 -3.61
N PRO A 29 14.89 6.33 -3.28
CA PRO A 29 16.16 6.10 -3.94
C PRO A 29 16.70 4.70 -3.65
N LYS A 30 17.67 4.26 -4.44
CA LYS A 30 18.44 3.06 -4.11
C LYS A 30 19.09 3.24 -2.74
N LEU A 31 18.80 2.31 -1.83
CA LEU A 31 19.23 2.38 -0.45
C LEU A 31 20.62 1.75 -0.31
N ASN A 32 21.55 2.52 0.23
CA ASN A 32 22.77 2.00 0.84
C ASN A 32 22.57 1.89 2.36
N ASP A 33 23.57 1.36 3.07
CA ASP A 33 23.47 1.12 4.51
C ASP A 33 23.36 2.41 5.34
N GLU A 34 23.96 3.51 4.87
CA GLU A 34 23.90 4.80 5.52
C GLU A 34 22.49 5.41 5.39
N THR A 35 21.97 5.49 4.17
CA THR A 35 20.62 6.00 3.89
C THR A 35 19.56 5.16 4.58
N ALA A 36 19.68 3.83 4.55
CA ALA A 36 18.74 2.96 5.26
C ALA A 36 18.77 3.17 6.77
N ARG A 37 19.95 3.39 7.37
CA ARG A 37 20.08 3.72 8.79
C ARG A 37 19.43 5.06 9.11
N LEU A 38 19.61 6.07 8.26
CA LEU A 38 19.00 7.39 8.42
C LEU A 38 17.47 7.30 8.32
N LEU A 39 16.93 6.65 7.28
CA LEU A 39 15.50 6.45 7.12
C LEU A 39 14.90 5.70 8.30
N ARG A 40 15.55 4.62 8.78
CA ARG A 40 15.10 3.90 9.97
C ARG A 40 15.01 4.80 11.20
N ARG A 41 15.97 5.72 11.40
CA ARG A 41 15.93 6.70 12.52
C ARG A 41 14.78 7.70 12.38
N CYS A 42 14.37 8.01 11.15
CA CYS A 42 13.22 8.88 10.88
C CYS A 42 11.89 8.16 11.08
N TYR A 43 11.78 6.91 10.60
CA TYR A 43 10.55 6.13 10.58
C TYR A 43 10.24 5.45 11.92
N ALA A 44 11.25 4.94 12.63
CA ALA A 44 11.03 4.17 13.86
C ALA A 44 10.20 4.93 14.92
N PRO A 45 10.43 6.24 15.19
CA PRO A 45 9.57 6.98 16.11
C PRO A 45 8.10 7.03 15.65
N LEU A 46 7.85 7.17 14.35
CA LEU A 46 6.50 7.23 13.78
C LEU A 46 5.79 5.89 13.95
N TRP A 47 6.46 4.78 13.62
CA TRP A 47 5.93 3.44 13.78
C TRP A 47 5.68 3.07 15.24
N ASN A 48 6.58 3.44 16.14
CA ASN A 48 6.40 3.19 17.57
C ASN A 48 5.21 3.97 18.12
N SER A 49 5.04 5.23 17.72
CA SER A 49 3.88 6.02 18.11
C SER A 49 2.58 5.50 17.49
N ALA A 50 2.59 5.11 16.21
CA ALA A 50 1.44 4.47 15.57
C ALA A 50 0.99 3.22 16.34
N LYS A 51 1.93 2.31 16.65
CA LYS A 51 1.66 1.12 17.46
C LYS A 51 1.14 1.44 18.87
N PHE A 52 1.64 2.49 19.51
CA PHE A 52 1.16 2.92 20.83
C PHE A 52 -0.31 3.35 20.81
N TYR A 53 -0.75 4.02 19.73
CA TYR A 53 -2.14 4.40 19.52
C TYR A 53 -2.95 3.35 18.75
N GLU A 54 -2.45 2.12 18.63
CA GLU A 54 -3.10 1.01 17.91
C GLU A 54 -3.38 1.30 16.41
N LEU A 55 -2.69 2.27 15.82
CA LEU A 55 -2.72 2.56 14.39
C LEU A 55 -1.89 1.53 13.63
N SER A 56 -2.50 0.84 12.66
CA SER A 56 -1.76 -0.04 11.75
C SER A 56 -0.84 0.78 10.84
N PRO A 57 0.49 0.71 10.97
CA PRO A 57 1.41 1.52 10.18
C PRO A 57 1.85 0.80 8.91
N LEU A 58 1.62 1.40 7.75
CA LEU A 58 2.06 0.89 6.46
C LEU A 58 2.94 1.90 5.72
N LEU A 59 3.95 1.40 5.02
CA LEU A 59 4.74 2.17 4.07
C LEU A 59 4.25 1.87 2.66
N MET A 60 3.74 2.88 1.96
CA MET A 60 3.36 2.77 0.56
C MET A 60 4.50 3.22 -0.34
N LEU A 61 4.80 2.43 -1.36
CA LEU A 61 5.88 2.70 -2.31
C LEU A 61 5.28 3.14 -3.65
N GLY A 62 5.70 4.30 -4.16
CA GLY A 62 5.40 4.68 -5.54
C GLY A 62 6.13 3.80 -6.56
N GLN A 63 7.31 3.27 -6.18
CA GLN A 63 8.07 2.31 -6.98
C GLN A 63 8.72 1.25 -6.08
N TRP A 64 8.62 -0.01 -6.51
CA TRP A 64 9.40 -1.10 -5.92
C TRP A 64 10.74 -1.29 -6.63
N LEU A 65 11.81 -1.36 -5.83
CA LEU A 65 13.16 -1.65 -6.27
C LEU A 65 13.66 -2.90 -5.53
N PRO A 66 13.85 -4.05 -6.21
CA PRO A 66 14.27 -5.29 -5.57
C PRO A 66 15.55 -5.18 -4.74
N GLU A 67 16.49 -4.31 -5.13
CA GLU A 67 17.75 -4.09 -4.41
C GLU A 67 17.56 -3.47 -3.02
N ASN A 68 16.37 -2.90 -2.76
CA ASN A 68 16.02 -2.30 -1.48
C ASN A 68 15.34 -3.31 -0.52
N ALA A 69 14.99 -4.52 -0.96
CA ALA A 69 14.15 -5.45 -0.20
C ALA A 69 14.65 -5.71 1.23
N ASP A 70 15.91 -6.11 1.39
CA ASP A 70 16.51 -6.41 2.71
C ASP A 70 16.61 -5.19 3.63
N ARG A 71 16.68 -3.99 3.05
CA ARG A 71 16.78 -2.73 3.79
C ARG A 71 15.39 -2.23 4.19
N LEU A 72 14.41 -2.36 3.30
CA LEU A 72 13.01 -2.03 3.54
C LEU A 72 12.40 -2.88 4.66
N ALA A 73 12.72 -4.18 4.70
CA ALA A 73 12.31 -5.08 5.78
C ALA A 73 12.80 -4.66 7.18
N LYS A 74 13.78 -3.73 7.27
CA LYS A 74 14.28 -3.15 8.54
C LYS A 74 13.69 -1.77 8.84
N ILE A 75 12.98 -1.18 7.89
CA ILE A 75 12.40 0.16 7.95
C ILE A 75 10.90 0.08 8.26
N ALA A 76 10.18 -0.82 7.60
CA ALA A 76 8.74 -1.00 7.77
C ALA A 76 8.38 -2.48 7.84
N ASP A 77 7.42 -2.82 8.70
CA ASP A 77 6.93 -4.19 8.88
C ASP A 77 5.84 -4.53 7.83
N GLU A 78 5.03 -3.55 7.45
CA GLU A 78 3.98 -3.68 6.44
C GLU A 78 4.21 -2.68 5.30
N ILE A 79 4.12 -3.17 4.07
CA ILE A 79 4.37 -2.41 2.84
C ILE A 79 3.19 -2.55 1.90
N ILE A 80 2.78 -1.44 1.27
CA ILE A 80 1.88 -1.42 0.12
C ILE A 80 2.72 -1.36 -1.14
N PHE A 81 2.68 -2.42 -1.94
CA PHE A 81 3.46 -2.55 -3.17
C PHE A 81 2.65 -2.06 -4.37
N PRO A 82 3.27 -1.37 -5.35
CA PRO A 82 2.61 -1.10 -6.62
C PRO A 82 2.35 -2.43 -7.35
N THR A 83 1.15 -2.58 -7.92
CA THR A 83 0.83 -3.77 -8.70
C THR A 83 1.83 -3.99 -9.84
N GLY A 84 2.18 -5.25 -10.07
CA GLY A 84 3.19 -5.64 -11.07
C GLY A 84 4.64 -5.50 -10.62
N SER A 85 4.87 -5.12 -9.36
CA SER A 85 6.22 -5.06 -8.79
C SER A 85 6.25 -5.72 -7.41
N LEU A 86 5.82 -6.98 -7.36
CA LEU A 86 5.83 -7.78 -6.16
C LEU A 86 7.24 -8.35 -5.88
N PRO A 87 7.63 -8.52 -4.61
CA PRO A 87 8.93 -9.11 -4.28
C PRO A 87 8.96 -10.60 -4.61
N ASP A 88 10.11 -11.16 -5.01
CA ASP A 88 10.24 -12.58 -5.37
C ASP A 88 9.78 -13.55 -4.26
N ASN A 89 9.94 -13.13 -3.00
CA ASN A 89 9.55 -13.91 -1.83
C ASN A 89 8.08 -13.69 -1.42
N GLN A 90 7.25 -13.05 -2.24
CA GLN A 90 5.87 -12.66 -1.91
C GLN A 90 5.01 -13.80 -1.37
N ARG A 91 5.25 -15.06 -1.79
CA ARG A 91 4.50 -16.24 -1.31
C ARG A 91 4.68 -16.51 0.19
N LYS A 92 5.77 -16.01 0.79
CA LYS A 92 6.03 -16.12 2.23
C LYS A 92 5.36 -15.02 3.04
N ILE A 93 4.89 -13.95 2.39
CA ILE A 93 4.23 -12.82 3.03
C ILE A 93 2.77 -13.20 3.29
N LYS A 94 2.38 -13.18 4.58
CA LYS A 94 1.05 -13.59 5.04
C LYS A 94 -0.05 -12.60 4.66
N ARG A 95 0.26 -11.30 4.66
CA ARG A 95 -0.65 -10.19 4.34
C ARG A 95 0.03 -9.27 3.33
N LEU A 96 -0.58 -9.12 2.17
CA LEU A 96 -0.10 -8.29 1.07
C LEU A 96 -1.07 -7.14 0.85
N SER A 97 -0.51 -5.94 0.77
CA SER A 97 -1.23 -4.74 0.40
C SER A 97 -0.73 -4.26 -0.95
N LEU A 98 -1.64 -3.84 -1.83
CA LEU A 98 -1.33 -3.46 -3.20
C LEU A 98 -1.92 -2.09 -3.54
N SER A 99 -1.21 -1.30 -4.34
CA SER A 99 -1.72 -0.07 -4.94
C SER A 99 -1.97 -0.26 -6.43
N LEU A 100 -3.21 0.05 -6.85
CA LEU A 100 -3.67 0.01 -8.23
C LEU A 100 -3.43 1.35 -8.92
N PRO A 101 -3.12 1.36 -10.23
CA PRO A 101 -3.14 2.60 -11.00
C PRO A 101 -4.52 3.22 -10.95
N VAL A 102 -4.63 4.49 -10.55
CA VAL A 102 -5.94 5.19 -10.49
C VAL A 102 -6.66 5.18 -11.84
N SER A 103 -5.91 5.19 -12.96
CA SER A 103 -6.43 5.13 -14.33
C SER A 103 -7.16 3.82 -14.65
N LEU A 104 -6.95 2.77 -13.84
CA LEU A 104 -7.69 1.51 -13.94
C LEU A 104 -9.19 1.69 -13.64
N LEU A 105 -9.53 2.65 -12.77
CA LEU A 105 -10.90 2.86 -12.30
C LEU A 105 -11.83 3.36 -13.41
N GLU A 106 -11.29 3.94 -14.49
CA GLU A 106 -12.08 4.41 -15.63
C GLU A 106 -12.19 3.39 -16.76
N LYS A 107 -11.52 2.24 -16.64
CA LYS A 107 -11.52 1.21 -17.67
C LYS A 107 -12.83 0.46 -17.75
N GLU A 108 -13.00 -0.26 -18.86
CA GLU A 108 -14.14 -1.16 -19.03
C GLU A 108 -13.98 -2.40 -18.13
N PRO A 109 -15.09 -3.03 -17.68
CA PRO A 109 -15.03 -4.10 -16.70
C PRO A 109 -14.10 -5.27 -17.07
N GLN A 110 -14.08 -5.64 -18.35
CA GLN A 110 -13.20 -6.71 -18.84
C GLN A 110 -11.71 -6.33 -18.75
N GLU A 111 -11.36 -5.07 -19.00
CA GLU A 111 -9.98 -4.58 -18.87
C GLU A 111 -9.54 -4.59 -17.41
N ILE A 112 -10.44 -4.19 -16.49
CA ILE A 112 -10.20 -4.25 -15.05
C ILE A 112 -9.94 -5.69 -14.63
N GLN A 113 -10.80 -6.63 -15.02
CA GLN A 113 -10.66 -8.04 -14.67
C GLN A 113 -9.34 -8.62 -15.20
N ASN A 114 -9.03 -8.38 -16.47
CA ASN A 114 -7.77 -8.84 -17.08
C ASN A 114 -6.55 -8.29 -16.32
N PHE A 115 -6.59 -7.01 -15.91
CA PHE A 115 -5.51 -6.41 -15.13
C PHE A 115 -5.35 -7.12 -13.78
N LEU A 116 -6.44 -7.30 -13.03
CA LEU A 116 -6.40 -7.95 -11.71
C LEU A 116 -5.88 -9.39 -11.77
N GLU A 117 -6.18 -10.11 -12.85
CA GLU A 117 -5.64 -11.45 -13.10
C GLU A 117 -4.15 -11.42 -13.45
N GLN A 118 -3.75 -10.57 -14.40
CA GLN A 118 -2.37 -10.44 -14.86
C GLN A 118 -1.42 -10.00 -13.75
N GLN A 119 -1.88 -9.14 -12.84
CA GLN A 119 -1.09 -8.65 -11.71
C GLN A 119 -1.21 -9.53 -10.45
N GLU A 120 -1.74 -10.75 -10.58
CA GLU A 120 -1.93 -11.74 -9.51
C GLU A 120 -2.83 -11.28 -8.33
N VAL A 121 -3.52 -10.15 -8.43
CA VAL A 121 -4.37 -9.60 -7.35
C VAL A 121 -5.46 -10.59 -6.96
N LEU A 122 -6.13 -11.19 -7.95
CA LEU A 122 -7.19 -12.18 -7.69
C LEU A 122 -6.62 -13.48 -7.09
N ASN A 123 -5.39 -13.86 -7.43
CA ASN A 123 -4.76 -15.02 -6.82
C ASN A 123 -4.40 -14.77 -5.34
N ILE A 124 -3.86 -13.59 -5.04
CA ILE A 124 -3.56 -13.17 -3.66
C ILE A 124 -4.84 -13.09 -2.82
N ALA A 125 -5.94 -12.60 -3.38
CA ALA A 125 -7.25 -12.59 -2.74
C ALA A 125 -7.77 -14.01 -2.46
N ARG A 126 -7.67 -14.92 -3.45
CA ARG A 126 -8.08 -16.32 -3.33
C ARG A 126 -7.34 -17.08 -2.24
N GLU A 127 -6.07 -16.74 -2.02
CA GLU A 127 -5.24 -17.29 -0.96
C GLU A 127 -5.48 -16.63 0.42
N SER A 128 -6.47 -15.74 0.54
CA SER A 128 -6.77 -14.94 1.74
C SER A 128 -5.60 -14.10 2.24
N ARG A 129 -4.68 -13.72 1.35
CA ARG A 129 -3.50 -12.92 1.69
C ARG A 129 -3.68 -11.44 1.37
N LEU A 130 -4.68 -11.06 0.58
CA LEU A 130 -4.95 -9.66 0.27
C LEU A 130 -5.47 -8.94 1.53
N PHE A 131 -4.70 -7.97 2.03
CA PHE A 131 -5.06 -7.17 3.20
C PHE A 131 -5.71 -5.84 2.81
N LEU A 132 -5.06 -5.07 1.93
CA LEU A 132 -5.53 -3.76 1.52
C LEU A 132 -5.29 -3.58 0.02
N LEU A 133 -6.25 -2.94 -0.65
CA LEU A 133 -6.14 -2.48 -2.01
C LEU A 133 -6.41 -0.98 -2.04
N SER A 134 -5.42 -0.19 -2.42
CA SER A 134 -5.54 1.27 -2.55
C SER A 134 -5.28 1.71 -3.99
N THR A 135 -5.40 3.00 -4.27
CA THR A 135 -4.84 3.61 -5.48
C THR A 135 -3.39 4.01 -5.24
N ASP A 136 -2.60 4.12 -6.31
CA ASP A 136 -1.21 4.58 -6.32
C ASP A 136 -1.07 6.09 -6.06
N VAL A 137 -2.09 6.86 -6.42
CA VAL A 137 -2.20 8.30 -6.15
C VAL A 137 -3.60 8.66 -5.63
N GLU A 138 -3.75 9.88 -5.14
CA GLU A 138 -5.06 10.44 -4.83
C GLU A 138 -5.93 10.50 -6.10
N ILE A 139 -7.23 10.21 -5.94
CA ILE A 139 -8.18 10.22 -7.06
C ILE A 139 -8.32 11.66 -7.59
N PRO A 140 -7.97 11.94 -8.85
CA PRO A 140 -8.06 13.29 -9.40
C PRO A 140 -9.50 13.79 -9.41
N SER A 141 -9.70 15.07 -9.11
CA SER A 141 -11.04 15.70 -9.07
C SER A 141 -11.77 15.70 -10.42
N GLY A 142 -11.04 15.54 -11.53
CA GLY A 142 -11.57 15.50 -12.89
C GLY A 142 -12.01 14.11 -13.38
N ILE A 143 -11.85 13.05 -12.58
CA ILE A 143 -12.26 11.69 -12.96
C ILE A 143 -13.79 11.61 -13.17
N HIS A 144 -14.25 10.85 -14.16
CA HIS A 144 -15.69 10.70 -14.37
C HIS A 144 -16.32 9.89 -13.24
N LYS A 145 -17.25 10.50 -12.48
CA LYS A 145 -17.82 9.92 -11.25
C LYS A 145 -18.48 8.55 -11.46
N GLU A 146 -19.25 8.40 -12.53
CA GLU A 146 -19.93 7.12 -12.81
C GLU A 146 -18.92 6.04 -13.19
N SER A 147 -17.87 6.42 -13.92
CA SER A 147 -16.79 5.50 -14.29
C SER A 147 -16.04 5.03 -13.04
N LEU A 148 -15.71 5.96 -12.14
CA LEU A 148 -15.10 5.65 -10.85
C LEU A 148 -15.95 4.67 -10.02
N ILE A 149 -17.25 4.94 -9.87
CA ILE A 149 -18.16 4.07 -9.10
C ILE A 149 -18.20 2.68 -9.74
N ARG A 150 -18.36 2.60 -11.07
CA ARG A 150 -18.36 1.35 -11.81
C ARG A 150 -17.04 0.59 -11.67
N GLY A 151 -15.91 1.28 -11.74
CA GLY A 151 -14.58 0.69 -11.61
C GLY A 151 -14.36 0.10 -10.22
N VAL A 152 -14.65 0.86 -9.17
CA VAL A 152 -14.57 0.38 -7.78
C VAL A 152 -15.50 -0.82 -7.55
N GLN A 153 -16.72 -0.76 -8.06
CA GLN A 153 -17.68 -1.86 -7.95
C GLN A 153 -17.20 -3.12 -8.68
N THR A 154 -16.65 -2.96 -9.89
CA THR A 154 -16.09 -4.07 -10.68
C THR A 154 -14.93 -4.75 -9.94
N ILE A 155 -14.00 -3.97 -9.38
CA ILE A 155 -12.88 -4.51 -8.60
C ILE A 155 -13.39 -5.28 -7.39
N LYS A 156 -14.33 -4.69 -6.65
CA LYS A 156 -14.94 -5.31 -5.46
C LYS A 156 -15.61 -6.63 -5.81
N ASP A 157 -16.40 -6.67 -6.88
CA ASP A 157 -17.12 -7.87 -7.30
C ASP A 157 -16.16 -8.97 -7.76
N ALA A 158 -15.13 -8.62 -8.54
CA ALA A 158 -14.10 -9.58 -8.96
C ALA A 158 -13.35 -10.21 -7.77
N ILE A 159 -13.04 -9.42 -6.74
CA ILE A 159 -12.39 -9.92 -5.51
C ILE A 159 -13.36 -10.82 -4.74
N ASN A 160 -14.61 -10.39 -4.52
CA ASN A 160 -15.60 -11.16 -3.75
C ASN A 160 -15.90 -12.52 -4.38
N GLN A 161 -15.83 -12.64 -5.71
CA GLN A 161 -16.03 -13.91 -6.42
C GLN A 161 -14.94 -14.95 -6.14
N VAL A 162 -13.75 -14.53 -5.70
CA VAL A 162 -12.60 -15.42 -5.48
C VAL A 162 -12.24 -15.60 -4.01
N LEU A 163 -12.84 -14.84 -3.09
CA LEU A 163 -12.62 -15.02 -1.66
C LEU A 163 -13.14 -16.39 -1.20
N PRO A 164 -12.38 -17.13 -0.38
CA PRO A 164 -12.85 -18.39 0.17
C PRO A 164 -14.04 -18.15 1.11
N HIS A 165 -15.10 -18.94 0.91
CA HIS A 165 -16.31 -18.94 1.74
C HIS A 165 -16.12 -19.69 3.06
#